data_AF-A0A0X8H1M9-F1
#
_entry.id   AF-A0A0X8H1M9-F1
#
_cell.length_a   1.000
_cell.length_b   1.000
_cell.length_c   1.000
_cell.angle_alpha   90.00
_cell.angle_beta   90.00
_cell.angle_gamma   90.00
#
_symmetry.space_group_name_H-M   'P 1'
#
loop_
_entity.id
_entity.type
_entity.pdbx_description
1 polymer ?
#
loop_
_entity_poly.entity_id
_entity_poly.type
_entity_poly.pdbx_seq_one_letter_code
_entity_poly.pdbx_strand_id
1 'polypeptide(L)'
;MKHKKNFLSIFVLMLSFAVLIVGGLVIWDTLGKETSAETPIINTDDYYSIRKNATDLQVDLYKQLLDAIKNSKSDETVAGLVAQNFVADYFTFANKLKVNDIGGLQFIDPTLKVSVYRQAKDTLYSVLLEHLNNNTVNQTLEVASVNGVSAQKIDFTLLGEEDDDGEREESIVDAIEVVVRWTYLPSTEIDSTKYDTEAQIILMKDGNGIYYIVGVNHEEETQ
;
A
#
# COMPACT_ATOMS: atom_id res chain seq x y z
N MET A 1 9.69 -22.51 -43.32
CA MET A 1 9.37 -21.06 -43.28
C MET A 1 8.35 -20.85 -42.17
N LYS A 2 8.73 -20.13 -41.11
CA LYS A 2 7.92 -19.51 -40.04
C LYS A 2 6.89 -20.38 -39.29
N HIS A 3 7.29 -20.89 -38.12
CA HIS A 3 6.35 -21.19 -37.03
C HIS A 3 5.77 -19.86 -36.50
N LYS A 4 4.43 -19.78 -36.45
CA LYS A 4 3.69 -18.67 -35.86
C LYS A 4 2.74 -19.23 -34.81
N LYS A 5 2.77 -18.59 -33.65
CA LYS A 5 1.79 -18.52 -32.56
C LYS A 5 1.38 -19.84 -31.90
N ASN A 6 1.70 -19.93 -30.61
CA ASN A 6 0.85 -20.41 -29.52
C ASN A 6 1.47 -19.90 -28.20
N PHE A 7 1.26 -18.64 -27.85
CA PHE A 7 1.43 -18.14 -26.48
C PHE A 7 0.03 -17.90 -25.93
N LEU A 8 -0.67 -19.01 -25.70
CA LEU A 8 -1.98 -19.08 -25.09
C LEU A 8 -1.80 -19.95 -23.85
N SER A 9 -1.38 -19.36 -22.73
CA SER A 9 -1.57 -19.87 -21.36
C SER A 9 -0.84 -19.00 -20.34
N ILE A 10 -1.25 -17.74 -20.19
CA ILE A 10 -1.19 -17.05 -18.90
C ILE A 10 -2.51 -16.31 -18.77
N PHE A 11 -3.55 -17.06 -18.42
CA PHE A 11 -4.82 -16.53 -17.94
C PHE A 11 -4.72 -16.66 -16.41
N VAL A 12 -4.20 -15.63 -15.75
CA VAL A 12 -4.39 -15.48 -14.31
C VAL A 12 -5.52 -14.46 -14.18
N LEU A 13 -6.62 -15.00 -13.70
CA LEU A 13 -7.88 -14.36 -13.41
C LEU A 13 -7.62 -13.10 -12.54
N MET A 14 -7.72 -11.92 -13.16
CA MET A 14 -7.80 -10.64 -12.45
C MET A 14 -9.08 -10.64 -11.62
N LEU A 15 -8.96 -10.91 -10.33
CA LEU A 15 -9.89 -10.43 -9.33
C LEU A 15 -9.05 -9.94 -8.14
N SER A 16 -8.65 -8.68 -8.21
CA SER A 16 -8.01 -7.91 -7.14
C SER A 16 -8.44 -6.46 -7.35
N PHE A 17 -9.42 -6.02 -6.55
CA PHE A 17 -10.16 -4.76 -6.68
C PHE A 17 -10.94 -4.53 -7.99
N ALA A 18 -11.95 -5.36 -8.24
CA ALA A 18 -13.00 -5.02 -9.21
C ALA A 18 -13.91 -3.91 -8.64
N VAL A 19 -13.93 -2.78 -9.38
CA VAL A 19 -14.89 -1.66 -9.33
C VAL A 19 -14.74 -0.68 -8.18
N LEU A 20 -13.93 0.36 -8.39
CA LEU A 20 -14.33 1.78 -8.28
C LEU A 20 -13.28 2.66 -9.00
N ILE A 21 -13.15 2.52 -10.32
CA ILE A 21 -12.73 3.63 -11.19
C ILE A 21 -14.00 4.08 -11.91
N VAL A 22 -14.81 4.87 -11.20
CA VAL A 22 -15.81 5.74 -11.83
C VAL A 22 -15.39 7.17 -11.49
N GLY A 23 -14.76 7.82 -12.46
CA GLY A 23 -14.57 9.26 -12.60
C GLY A 23 -13.45 9.86 -11.74
N GLY A 24 -12.40 10.40 -12.38
CA GLY A 24 -11.46 11.19 -11.60
C GLY A 24 -10.30 11.93 -12.26
N LEU A 25 -10.32 12.31 -13.55
CA LEU A 25 -9.51 13.45 -14.00
C LEU A 25 -10.31 14.45 -14.83
N VAL A 26 -11.11 15.30 -14.15
CA VAL A 26 -11.03 16.78 -14.18
C VAL A 26 -11.95 17.32 -13.08
N ILE A 27 -11.41 17.71 -11.92
CA ILE A 27 -11.81 18.95 -11.21
C ILE A 27 -10.55 19.51 -10.53
N TRP A 28 -9.83 20.37 -11.24
CA TRP A 28 -9.13 21.46 -10.55
C TRP A 28 -10.21 22.41 -10.02
N ASP A 29 -10.08 22.74 -8.73
CA ASP A 29 -10.91 23.66 -7.96
C ASP A 29 -12.23 23.05 -7.42
N THR A 30 -12.30 22.94 -6.08
CA THR A 30 -13.45 22.49 -5.25
C THR A 30 -13.51 21.00 -4.86
N LEU A 31 -12.55 20.51 -4.08
CA LEU A 31 -12.82 19.41 -3.15
C LEU A 31 -12.35 19.79 -1.74
N GLY A 32 -13.30 19.75 -0.80
CA GLY A 32 -13.23 20.37 0.51
C GLY A 32 -12.07 19.91 1.38
N LYS A 33 -11.53 20.87 2.13
CA LYS A 33 -10.65 20.67 3.28
C LYS A 33 -11.39 19.91 4.38
N GLU A 34 -11.49 18.60 4.24
CA GLU A 34 -11.56 17.73 5.41
C GLU A 34 -10.21 17.84 6.10
N THR A 35 -10.15 18.59 7.20
CA THR A 35 -8.94 18.70 8.01
C THR A 35 -8.71 17.35 8.66
N SER A 36 -7.95 16.48 7.99
CA SER A 36 -7.40 15.29 8.59
C SER A 36 -6.65 15.74 9.84
N ALA A 37 -7.09 15.29 11.01
CA ALA A 37 -6.30 15.48 12.20
C ALA A 37 -5.01 14.69 11.95
N GLU A 38 -3.91 15.36 11.63
CA GLU A 38 -2.66 14.66 11.36
C GLU A 38 -2.05 14.16 12.67
N THR A 39 -1.52 12.95 12.64
CA THR A 39 -0.73 12.42 13.75
C THR A 39 0.64 13.11 13.73
N PRO A 40 1.21 13.52 14.88
CA PRO A 40 2.46 14.29 14.89
C PRO A 40 3.59 13.53 14.18
N ILE A 41 4.41 14.23 13.40
CA ILE A 41 5.55 13.66 12.66
C ILE A 41 6.83 13.85 13.48
N ILE A 42 7.69 12.82 13.56
CA ILE A 42 8.98 12.87 14.29
C ILE A 42 10.18 13.15 13.38
N ASN A 43 10.08 12.81 12.09
CA ASN A 43 11.12 13.10 11.11
C ASN A 43 10.54 13.09 9.70
N THR A 44 11.13 13.87 8.81
CA THR A 44 10.82 13.92 7.38
C THR A 44 12.12 13.89 6.61
N ASP A 45 12.20 13.12 5.54
CA ASP A 45 13.07 13.50 4.42
C ASP A 45 12.26 14.36 3.44
N ASP A 46 12.81 14.60 2.25
CA ASP A 46 12.12 15.42 1.24
C ASP A 46 10.84 14.76 0.68
N TYR A 47 10.59 13.46 0.96
CA TYR A 47 9.64 12.63 0.22
C TYR A 47 8.70 11.76 1.10
N TYR A 48 9.20 11.21 2.20
CA TYR A 48 8.51 10.37 3.17
C TYR A 48 8.67 10.92 4.58
N SER A 49 7.66 10.68 5.41
CA SER A 49 7.67 11.08 6.82
C SER A 49 7.61 9.86 7.74
N ILE A 50 7.89 10.05 9.01
CA ILE A 50 7.58 9.04 10.03
C ILE A 50 6.78 9.66 11.17
N ARG A 51 5.70 8.96 11.54
CA ARG A 51 4.75 9.41 12.55
C ARG A 51 5.30 9.13 13.95
N LYS A 52 4.91 9.95 14.93
CA LYS A 52 5.39 9.88 16.32
C LYS A 52 4.98 8.60 17.03
N ASN A 53 3.87 8.01 16.61
CA ASN A 53 3.37 6.73 17.11
C ASN A 53 3.90 5.53 16.30
N ALA A 54 4.87 5.70 15.39
CA ALA A 54 5.47 4.57 14.68
C ALA A 54 6.02 3.52 15.65
N THR A 55 5.87 2.24 15.30
CA THR A 55 6.47 1.13 16.06
C THR A 55 7.98 1.10 15.87
N ASP A 56 8.69 0.40 16.75
CA ASP A 56 10.14 0.22 16.62
C ASP A 56 10.52 -0.43 15.28
N LEU A 57 9.72 -1.40 14.81
CA LEU A 57 9.87 -2.02 13.50
C LEU A 57 9.78 -0.98 12.37
N GLN A 58 8.73 -0.15 12.37
CA GLN A 58 8.57 0.89 11.34
C GLN A 58 9.69 1.92 11.40
N VAL A 59 10.14 2.31 12.60
CA VAL A 59 11.27 3.23 12.78
C VAL A 59 12.56 2.67 12.18
N ASP A 60 12.83 1.38 12.38
CA ASP A 60 14.01 0.73 11.81
C ASP A 60 13.92 0.63 10.28
N LEU A 61 12.79 0.14 9.75
CA LEU A 61 12.55 0.07 8.31
C LEU A 61 12.63 1.44 7.63
N TYR A 62 12.17 2.50 8.29
CA TYR A 62 12.26 3.85 7.76
C TYR A 62 13.72 4.33 7.68
N LYS A 63 14.54 4.05 8.71
CA LYS A 63 15.98 4.36 8.66
C LYS A 63 16.68 3.62 7.53
N GLN A 64 16.34 2.35 7.31
CA GLN A 64 16.87 1.56 6.20
C GLN A 64 16.46 2.17 4.85
N LEU A 65 15.21 2.62 4.70
CA LEU A 65 14.74 3.33 3.50
C LEU A 65 15.56 4.61 3.24
N LEU A 66 15.74 5.45 4.25
CA LEU A 66 16.54 6.67 4.12
C LEU A 66 17.99 6.39 3.72
N ASP A 67 18.61 5.38 4.32
CA ASP A 67 19.96 4.95 3.97
C ASP A 67 20.03 4.44 2.53
N ALA A 68 19.04 3.67 2.09
CA ALA A 68 18.98 3.15 0.72
C ALA A 68 18.86 4.26 -0.33
N ILE A 69 18.04 5.28 -0.06
CA ILE A 69 17.90 6.47 -0.92
C ILE A 69 19.22 7.25 -0.96
N LYS A 70 19.78 7.56 0.22
CA LYS A 70 21.02 8.34 0.35
C LYS A 70 22.21 7.67 -0.35
N ASN A 71 22.29 6.35 -0.29
CA ASN A 71 23.37 5.57 -0.89
C ASN A 71 23.05 5.09 -2.32
N SER A 72 22.00 5.62 -2.94
CA SER A 72 21.58 5.27 -4.31
C SER A 72 21.55 3.76 -4.56
N LYS A 73 20.92 3.01 -3.65
CA LYS A 73 20.69 1.58 -3.82
C LYS A 73 19.79 1.32 -5.04
N SER A 74 19.71 0.06 -5.47
CA SER A 74 18.90 -0.30 -6.62
C SER A 74 17.43 0.06 -6.41
N ASP A 75 16.74 0.33 -7.51
CA ASP A 75 15.31 0.65 -7.51
C ASP A 75 14.48 -0.43 -6.79
N GLU A 76 14.81 -1.70 -6.99
CA GLU A 76 14.16 -2.85 -6.35
C GLU A 76 14.37 -2.84 -4.82
N THR A 77 15.56 -2.42 -4.37
CA THR A 77 15.87 -2.29 -2.93
C THR A 77 15.02 -1.20 -2.30
N VAL A 78 14.94 -0.02 -2.95
CA VAL A 78 14.16 1.11 -2.46
C VAL A 78 12.67 0.76 -2.45
N ALA A 79 12.14 0.21 -3.55
CA ALA A 79 10.76 -0.21 -3.65
C ALA A 79 10.40 -1.29 -2.61
N GLY A 80 11.31 -2.24 -2.38
CA GLY A 80 11.15 -3.25 -1.33
C GLY A 80 11.08 -2.63 0.08
N LEU A 81 11.84 -1.58 0.36
CA LEU A 81 11.80 -0.88 1.65
C LEU A 81 10.54 0.00 1.80
N VAL A 82 10.05 0.60 0.72
CA VAL A 82 8.75 1.30 0.71
C VAL A 82 7.61 0.33 1.04
N ALA A 83 7.58 -0.83 0.38
CA ALA A 83 6.60 -1.89 0.62
C ALA A 83 6.62 -2.39 2.09
N GLN A 84 7.82 -2.63 2.64
CA GLN A 84 7.97 -3.04 4.04
C GLN A 84 7.47 -1.98 5.03
N ASN A 85 7.82 -0.71 4.81
CA ASN A 85 7.33 0.39 5.65
C ASN A 85 5.81 0.55 5.57
N PHE A 86 5.23 0.41 4.37
CA PHE A 86 3.79 0.40 4.18
C PHE A 86 3.14 -0.72 5.01
N VAL A 87 3.63 -1.96 4.90
CA VAL A 87 3.07 -3.09 5.63
C VAL A 87 3.17 -2.90 7.15
N ALA A 88 4.34 -2.50 7.64
CA ALA A 88 4.58 -2.30 9.08
C ALA A 88 3.64 -1.25 9.71
N ASP A 89 3.15 -0.29 8.92
CA ASP A 89 2.24 0.75 9.41
C ASP A 89 0.76 0.46 9.10
N TYR A 90 0.46 0.07 7.86
CA TYR A 90 -0.91 -0.14 7.38
C TYR A 90 -1.59 -1.31 8.09
N PHE A 91 -0.85 -2.38 8.43
CA PHE A 91 -1.41 -3.54 9.12
C PHE A 91 -1.19 -3.53 10.65
N THR A 92 -0.63 -2.45 11.21
CA THR A 92 -0.49 -2.29 12.67
C THR A 92 -1.59 -1.39 13.21
N PHE A 93 -2.46 -1.93 14.05
CA PHE A 93 -3.55 -1.20 14.71
C PHE A 93 -3.14 -0.71 16.10
N ALA A 94 -2.23 -1.43 16.76
CA ALA A 94 -1.88 -1.23 18.16
C ALA A 94 -1.36 0.16 18.51
N ASN A 95 -0.86 0.89 17.51
CA ASN A 95 -0.33 2.23 17.67
C ASN A 95 -1.29 3.34 17.23
N LYS A 96 -2.51 3.04 16.78
CA LYS A 96 -3.43 4.05 16.23
C LYS A 96 -4.06 4.90 17.34
N LEU A 97 -4.15 6.20 17.11
CA LEU A 97 -4.62 7.17 18.11
C LEU A 97 -6.10 7.53 17.97
N LYS A 98 -6.70 7.29 16.80
CA LYS A 98 -8.06 7.70 16.45
C LYS A 98 -8.55 6.94 15.21
N VAL A 99 -9.85 6.94 14.98
CA VAL A 99 -10.50 6.16 13.90
C VAL A 99 -10.05 6.52 12.49
N ASN A 100 -9.56 7.74 12.28
CA ASN A 100 -9.04 8.23 11.01
C ASN A 100 -7.51 8.15 10.91
N ASP A 101 -6.84 7.52 11.87
CA ASP A 101 -5.39 7.31 11.86
C ASP A 101 -5.01 6.11 10.97
N ILE A 102 -5.21 6.25 9.65
CA ILE A 102 -4.87 5.19 8.69
C ILE A 102 -3.37 5.20 8.42
N GLY A 103 -2.69 4.06 8.68
CA GLY A 103 -1.25 3.92 8.48
C GLY A 103 -0.84 3.84 7.02
N GLY A 104 0.45 4.05 6.71
CA GLY A 104 1.01 3.75 5.40
C GLY A 104 0.59 4.66 4.23
N LEU A 105 -0.42 5.53 4.38
CA LEU A 105 -0.96 6.36 3.29
C LEU A 105 0.05 7.29 2.62
N GLN A 106 1.15 7.62 3.29
CA GLN A 106 2.21 8.42 2.67
C GLN A 106 2.93 7.72 1.51
N PHE A 107 2.95 6.38 1.51
CA PHE A 107 3.56 5.55 0.47
C PHE A 107 2.63 5.28 -0.71
N ILE A 108 1.34 5.60 -0.57
CA ILE A 108 0.35 5.44 -1.64
C ILE A 108 0.47 6.60 -2.62
N ASP A 109 0.26 6.31 -3.91
CA ASP A 109 0.18 7.35 -4.95
C ASP A 109 -0.81 8.46 -4.55
N PRO A 110 -0.43 9.75 -4.65
CA PRO A 110 -1.29 10.86 -4.24
C PRO A 110 -2.70 10.85 -4.83
N THR A 111 -2.88 10.36 -6.06
CA THR A 111 -4.19 10.28 -6.73
C THR A 111 -5.09 9.19 -6.11
N LEU A 112 -4.50 8.16 -5.51
CA LEU A 112 -5.19 7.03 -4.89
C LEU A 112 -5.41 7.20 -3.37
N LYS A 113 -4.72 8.13 -2.72
CA LYS A 113 -4.77 8.28 -1.24
C LYS A 113 -6.19 8.39 -0.69
N VAL A 114 -7.07 9.14 -1.35
CA VAL A 114 -8.44 9.37 -0.87
C VAL A 114 -9.29 8.10 -0.95
N SER A 115 -9.20 7.35 -2.05
CA SER A 115 -9.95 6.10 -2.22
C SER A 115 -9.44 5.04 -1.26
N VAL A 116 -8.13 4.87 -1.15
CA VAL A 116 -7.50 3.94 -0.20
C VAL A 116 -7.85 4.30 1.25
N TYR A 117 -7.79 5.58 1.63
CA TYR A 117 -8.20 6.02 2.97
C TYR A 117 -9.65 5.63 3.28
N ARG A 118 -10.59 5.90 2.36
CA ARG A 118 -12.00 5.58 2.57
C ARG A 118 -12.22 4.09 2.71
N GLN A 119 -11.65 3.32 1.78
CA GLN A 119 -11.78 1.87 1.78
C GLN A 119 -11.16 1.25 3.04
N ALA A 120 -9.94 1.64 3.40
CA ALA A 120 -9.27 1.14 4.60
C ALA A 120 -10.13 1.38 5.85
N LYS A 121 -10.68 2.59 5.98
CA LYS A 121 -11.56 2.97 7.10
C LYS A 121 -12.83 2.12 7.16
N ASP A 122 -13.44 1.84 6.00
CA ASP A 122 -14.70 1.11 5.92
C ASP A 122 -14.52 -0.42 6.01
N THR A 123 -13.31 -0.93 5.73
CA THR A 123 -12.99 -2.37 5.78
C THR A 123 -12.03 -2.70 6.92
N LEU A 124 -10.72 -2.69 6.66
CA LEU A 124 -9.67 -3.18 7.53
C LEU A 124 -9.64 -2.47 8.90
N TYR A 125 -9.91 -1.16 8.91
CA TYR A 125 -9.88 -0.32 10.11
C TYR A 125 -11.25 -0.14 10.78
N SER A 126 -12.30 -0.80 10.27
CA SER A 126 -13.67 -0.66 10.78
C SER A 126 -13.82 -1.01 12.27
N VAL A 127 -12.95 -1.90 12.78
CA VAL A 127 -12.94 -2.34 14.18
C VAL A 127 -12.30 -1.34 15.16
N LEU A 128 -11.57 -0.32 14.67
CA LEU A 128 -10.80 0.56 15.55
C LEU A 128 -11.65 1.36 16.53
N LEU A 129 -12.86 1.78 16.13
CA LEU A 129 -13.73 2.60 16.99
C LEU A 129 -14.05 1.88 18.30
N GLU A 130 -14.33 0.58 18.24
CA GLU A 130 -14.64 -0.24 19.41
C GLU A 130 -13.43 -0.32 20.36
N HIS A 131 -12.25 -0.67 19.82
CA HIS A 131 -11.04 -0.79 20.63
C HIS A 131 -10.57 0.56 21.21
N LEU A 132 -10.77 1.67 20.50
CA LEU A 132 -10.50 3.01 21.01
C LEU A 132 -11.41 3.35 22.19
N ASN A 133 -12.71 3.10 22.07
CA ASN A 133 -13.68 3.35 23.15
C ASN A 133 -13.41 2.48 24.38
N ASN A 134 -12.96 1.24 24.17
CA ASN A 134 -12.64 0.29 25.22
C ASN A 134 -11.23 0.45 25.81
N ASN A 135 -10.40 1.34 25.23
CA ASN A 135 -8.98 1.49 25.55
C ASN A 135 -8.15 0.19 25.40
N THR A 136 -8.51 -0.66 24.44
CA THR A 136 -7.81 -1.92 24.14
C THR A 136 -7.02 -1.90 22.84
N VAL A 137 -6.89 -0.74 22.18
CA VAL A 137 -6.14 -0.60 20.92
C VAL A 137 -4.73 -1.18 21.02
N ASN A 138 -3.99 -0.89 22.07
CA ASN A 138 -2.61 -1.39 22.26
C ASN A 138 -2.49 -2.92 22.40
N GLN A 139 -3.60 -3.65 22.45
CA GLN A 139 -3.67 -5.11 22.50
C GLN A 139 -4.18 -5.72 21.18
N THR A 140 -4.38 -4.89 20.15
CA THR A 140 -4.82 -5.29 18.80
C THR A 140 -3.61 -5.69 17.93
N LEU A 141 -3.79 -5.71 16.60
CA LEU A 141 -2.76 -6.14 15.66
C LEU A 141 -1.52 -5.25 15.70
N GLU A 142 -0.35 -5.89 15.74
CA GLU A 142 0.94 -5.25 15.52
C GLU A 142 1.80 -6.16 14.66
N VAL A 143 2.34 -5.61 13.58
CA VAL A 143 3.26 -6.36 12.72
C VAL A 143 4.56 -6.58 13.48
N ALA A 144 4.93 -7.85 13.68
CA ALA A 144 6.11 -8.27 14.41
C ALA A 144 7.37 -8.22 13.55
N SER A 145 7.25 -8.65 12.29
CA SER A 145 8.36 -8.69 11.34
C SER A 145 7.86 -8.72 9.91
N VAL A 146 8.63 -8.14 8.99
CA VAL A 146 8.41 -8.24 7.54
C VAL A 146 9.60 -8.98 6.94
N ASN A 147 9.34 -10.09 6.27
CA ASN A 147 10.35 -11.02 5.76
C ASN A 147 9.98 -11.47 4.32
N GLY A 148 10.89 -12.20 3.68
CA GLY A 148 10.60 -12.85 2.40
C GLY A 148 10.33 -11.88 1.26
N VAL A 149 10.96 -10.70 1.31
CA VAL A 149 10.80 -9.64 0.31
C VAL A 149 11.48 -10.05 -0.99
N SER A 150 10.71 -10.07 -2.08
CA SER A 150 11.21 -10.28 -3.43
C SER A 150 10.73 -9.13 -4.30
N ALA A 151 11.64 -8.47 -5.01
CA ALA A 151 11.34 -7.33 -5.85
C ALA A 151 11.85 -7.57 -7.27
N GLN A 152 11.00 -7.32 -8.26
CA GLN A 152 11.35 -7.48 -9.67
C GLN A 152 10.73 -6.37 -10.53
N LYS A 153 11.45 -5.96 -11.57
CA LYS A 153 10.94 -5.03 -12.59
C LYS A 153 9.92 -5.75 -13.46
N ILE A 154 8.82 -5.07 -13.75
CA ILE A 154 7.75 -5.57 -14.60
C ILE A 154 7.29 -4.46 -15.56
N ASP A 155 6.72 -4.87 -16.68
CA ASP A 155 5.94 -4.00 -17.55
C ASP A 155 4.50 -3.99 -17.01
N PHE A 156 4.03 -2.84 -16.53
CA PHE A 156 2.69 -2.70 -15.96
C PHE A 156 1.76 -2.00 -16.93
N THR A 157 0.57 -2.56 -17.14
CA THR A 157 -0.42 -1.98 -18.05
C THR A 157 -1.39 -1.10 -17.28
N LEU A 158 -1.43 0.18 -17.63
CA LEU A 158 -2.44 1.12 -17.17
C LEU A 158 -3.60 1.10 -18.15
N LEU A 159 -4.80 1.01 -17.60
CA LEU A 159 -6.04 1.19 -18.33
C LEU A 159 -6.50 2.64 -18.15
N GLY A 160 -6.64 3.33 -19.28
CA GLY A 160 -7.26 4.65 -19.35
C GLY A 160 -8.75 4.61 -19.05
N GLU A 161 -9.37 5.79 -19.11
CA GLU A 161 -10.82 5.91 -18.97
C GLU A 161 -11.52 5.16 -20.11
N GLU A 162 -12.71 4.65 -19.80
CA GLU A 162 -13.59 4.06 -20.81
C GLU A 162 -14.14 5.19 -21.68
N ASP A 163 -13.94 5.10 -22.98
CA ASP A 163 -14.50 6.04 -23.95
C ASP A 163 -16.00 5.80 -24.18
N ASP A 164 -16.62 6.64 -25.01
CA ASP A 164 -18.06 6.56 -25.32
C ASP A 164 -18.46 5.22 -25.98
N ASP A 165 -17.50 4.49 -26.56
CA ASP A 165 -17.69 3.21 -27.23
C ASP A 165 -17.37 2.00 -26.33
N GLY A 166 -16.94 2.23 -25.09
CA GLY A 166 -16.60 1.20 -24.11
C GLY A 166 -15.16 0.70 -24.17
N GLU A 167 -14.31 1.32 -25.00
CA GLU A 167 -12.90 0.96 -25.13
C GLU A 167 -12.04 1.73 -24.11
N ARG A 168 -10.89 1.14 -23.72
CA ARG A 168 -9.93 1.77 -22.81
C ARG A 168 -8.58 1.86 -23.49
N GLU A 169 -7.95 3.03 -23.43
CA GLU A 169 -6.57 3.15 -23.87
C GLU A 169 -5.64 2.37 -22.93
N GLU A 170 -4.74 1.58 -23.50
CA GLU A 170 -3.72 0.86 -22.72
C GLU A 170 -2.38 1.57 -22.86
N SER A 171 -1.71 1.79 -21.73
CA SER A 171 -0.33 2.27 -21.72
C SER A 171 0.55 1.37 -20.86
N ILE A 172 1.75 1.08 -21.35
CA ILE A 172 2.73 0.25 -20.63
C ILE A 172 3.71 1.18 -19.94
N VAL A 173 3.90 0.97 -18.65
CA VAL A 173 4.82 1.73 -17.80
C VAL A 173 5.74 0.81 -17.02
N ASP A 174 6.96 1.29 -16.74
CA ASP A 174 7.90 0.57 -15.90
C ASP A 174 7.40 0.58 -14.44
N ALA A 175 7.26 -0.60 -13.85
CA ALA A 175 6.90 -0.75 -12.45
C ALA A 175 7.79 -1.78 -11.75
N ILE A 176 7.70 -1.80 -10.42
CA ILE A 176 8.33 -2.82 -9.59
C ILE A 176 7.24 -3.54 -8.82
N GLU A 177 7.22 -4.85 -9.00
CA GLU A 177 6.42 -5.75 -8.20
C GLU A 177 7.24 -6.20 -7.00
N VAL A 178 6.67 -6.07 -5.81
CA VAL A 178 7.25 -6.52 -4.55
C VAL A 178 6.32 -7.50 -3.88
N VAL A 179 6.75 -8.75 -3.74
CA VAL A 179 6.09 -9.72 -2.85
C VAL A 179 6.68 -9.56 -1.46
N VAL A 180 5.81 -9.41 -0.46
CA VAL A 180 6.20 -9.22 0.94
C VAL A 180 5.39 -10.16 1.82
N ARG A 181 6.03 -10.76 2.82
CA ARG A 181 5.39 -11.58 3.85
C ARG A 181 5.64 -10.98 5.23
N TRP A 182 4.70 -11.12 6.16
CA TRP A 182 4.87 -10.62 7.51
C TRP A 182 4.21 -11.54 8.54
N THR A 183 4.51 -11.27 9.80
CA THR A 183 3.89 -11.93 10.94
C THR A 183 3.36 -10.89 11.91
N TYR A 184 2.38 -11.27 12.72
CA TYR A 184 1.83 -10.43 13.79
C TYR A 184 2.38 -10.85 15.15
N LEU A 185 2.46 -9.90 16.08
CA LEU A 185 2.57 -10.21 17.49
C LEU A 185 1.26 -10.86 17.97
N PRO A 186 1.30 -11.74 18.99
CA PRO A 186 0.09 -12.27 19.60
C PRO A 186 -0.81 -11.13 20.11
N SER A 187 -2.08 -11.14 19.71
CA SER A 187 -3.10 -10.21 20.18
C SER A 187 -4.10 -10.92 21.10
N THR A 188 -4.58 -10.22 22.13
CA THR A 188 -5.64 -10.73 23.02
C THR A 188 -7.04 -10.25 22.61
N GLU A 189 -7.11 -9.25 21.74
CA GLU A 189 -8.36 -8.59 21.30
C GLU A 189 -8.77 -9.01 19.89
N ILE A 190 -7.81 -9.38 19.05
CA ILE A 190 -8.02 -9.71 17.64
C ILE A 190 -7.36 -11.05 17.32
N ASP A 191 -8.12 -11.91 16.64
CA ASP A 191 -7.59 -13.13 16.04
C ASP A 191 -6.78 -12.78 14.78
N SER A 192 -5.45 -12.72 14.92
CA SER A 192 -4.53 -12.35 13.84
C SER A 192 -4.49 -13.35 12.68
N THR A 193 -5.05 -14.55 12.84
CA THR A 193 -5.10 -15.55 11.76
C THR A 193 -6.11 -15.20 10.67
N LYS A 194 -7.00 -14.24 10.93
CA LYS A 194 -8.01 -13.74 9.98
C LYS A 194 -7.53 -12.56 9.13
N TYR A 195 -6.26 -12.19 9.26
CA TYR A 195 -5.67 -11.06 8.57
C TYR A 195 -4.54 -11.54 7.67
N ASP A 196 -4.35 -10.81 6.57
CA ASP A 196 -3.34 -11.13 5.59
C ASP A 196 -1.94 -11.21 6.22
N THR A 197 -1.12 -12.11 5.70
CA THR A 197 0.31 -12.24 6.06
C THR A 197 1.22 -12.16 4.83
N GLU A 198 0.64 -11.88 3.68
CA GLU A 198 1.31 -11.78 2.39
C GLU A 198 0.57 -10.80 1.49
N ALA A 199 1.33 -10.06 0.68
CA ALA A 199 0.79 -9.21 -0.37
C ALA A 199 1.79 -9.07 -1.51
N GLN A 200 1.26 -8.88 -2.71
CA GLN A 200 1.98 -8.42 -3.88
C GLN A 200 1.67 -6.93 -4.08
N ILE A 201 2.70 -6.10 -4.01
CA ILE A 201 2.59 -4.65 -4.03
C ILE A 201 3.25 -4.14 -5.31
N ILE A 202 2.51 -3.34 -6.07
CA ILE A 202 3.02 -2.70 -7.29
C ILE A 202 3.41 -1.26 -6.96
N LEU A 203 4.65 -0.91 -7.30
CA LEU A 203 5.20 0.43 -7.12
C LEU A 203 5.62 1.04 -8.45
N MET A 204 5.32 2.33 -8.61
CA MET A 204 5.78 3.13 -9.73
C MET A 204 6.65 4.29 -9.23
N LYS A 205 7.59 4.70 -10.08
CA LYS A 205 8.47 5.84 -9.82
C LYS A 205 7.88 7.09 -10.45
N ASP A 206 7.71 8.15 -9.67
CA ASP A 206 7.25 9.44 -10.18
C ASP A 206 8.36 10.18 -10.94
N GLY A 207 8.01 11.34 -11.52
CA GLY A 207 8.97 12.19 -12.24
C GLY A 207 10.10 12.77 -11.38
N ASN A 208 9.96 12.74 -10.05
CA ASN A 208 10.99 13.17 -9.09
C ASN A 208 11.87 11.99 -8.62
N GLY A 209 11.59 10.77 -9.07
CA GLY A 209 12.33 9.58 -8.68
C GLY A 209 11.82 8.90 -7.40
N ILE A 210 10.63 9.26 -6.91
CA ILE A 210 10.02 8.75 -5.68
C ILE A 210 9.15 7.55 -6.01
N TYR A 211 9.19 6.51 -5.17
CA TYR A 211 8.36 5.32 -5.34
C TYR A 211 7.04 5.46 -4.60
N TYR A 212 5.94 5.26 -5.32
CA TYR A 212 4.60 5.19 -4.75
C TYR A 212 3.95 3.85 -5.06
N ILE A 213 3.18 3.35 -4.10
CA ILE A 213 2.33 2.18 -4.23
C ILE A 213 1.10 2.57 -5.04
N VAL A 214 0.84 1.80 -6.09
CA VAL A 214 -0.27 2.00 -7.02
C VAL A 214 -1.26 0.82 -7.02
N GLY A 215 -0.87 -0.29 -6.40
CA GLY A 215 -1.69 -1.49 -6.29
C GLY A 215 -1.20 -2.40 -5.18
N VAL A 216 -2.14 -3.05 -4.50
CA VAL A 216 -1.89 -4.10 -3.50
C VAL A 216 -2.83 -5.23 -3.82
N ASN A 217 -2.26 -6.40 -4.13
CA ASN A 217 -2.99 -7.63 -4.39
C ASN A 217 -2.75 -8.61 -3.25
N HIS A 218 -3.78 -9.38 -2.95
CA HIS A 218 -3.74 -10.47 -1.98
C HIS A 218 -4.00 -11.77 -2.76
N GLU A 219 -3.35 -12.87 -2.38
CA GLU A 219 -3.78 -14.17 -2.88
C GLU A 219 -5.19 -14.44 -2.32
N GLU A 220 -6.21 -14.48 -3.19
CA GLU A 220 -7.49 -15.06 -2.80
C GLU A 220 -7.24 -16.56 -2.54
N GLU A 221 -7.50 -17.03 -1.32
CA GLU A 221 -7.63 -18.47 -1.08
C GLU A 221 -8.74 -18.98 -2.01
N THR A 222 -8.36 -19.69 -3.07
CA THR A 222 -9.28 -20.51 -3.85
C THR A 222 -9.88 -21.54 -2.90
N GLN A 223 -11.08 -21.28 -2.41
CA GLN A 223 -11.92 -22.27 -1.72
C GLN A 223 -12.48 -23.30 -2.70
#